data_AF-A0A2U0S5A2-F1
#
_entry.id   AF-A0A2U0S5A2-F1
#
_cell.length_a   1.000
_cell.length_b   1.000
_cell.length_c   1.000
_cell.angle_alpha   90.00
_cell.angle_beta   90.00
_cell.angle_gamma   90.00
#
_symmetry.space_group_name_H-M   'P 1'
#
loop_
_entity.id
_entity.type
_entity.pdbx_description
1 polymer ?
#
loop_
_entity_poly.entity_id
_entity_poly.type
_entity_poly.pdbx_seq_one_letter_code
_entity_poly.pdbx_strand_id
1 'polypeptide(L)'
;MGDHVRFYITPNNPSVQTQLLEIGDDLNTIYSWVGENVVYEFDSDINGVEDYWQFPHETLNLKTGDCEDQAFLLASLVRATGVEAEDVFVALGMVNNQGHAWVIIRTQLGWRVLEPTAEGITNRVLTDIFEFLNLEGRNYYFASNDQYFEEINPGNNRSFINQEFTGWYKNSVKLEGTRVNVTVNQPIKLTTTVTNSGNHTYFGFIQIKIQRDIVMSPDTTHTTKIYHLTLDPNTSQQIELNFTPDELTEDMFLKCRQYFYQVSTCFSIIHDPQDEATRECIFTIP
;
A
#
# COMPACT_ATOMS: atom_id res chain seq x y z
N MET A 1 16.80 9.78 -5.25
CA MET A 1 15.92 10.92 -4.86
C MET A 1 14.61 10.40 -4.27
N GLY A 2 14.03 9.32 -4.80
CA GLY A 2 12.75 8.78 -4.31
C GLY A 2 12.72 8.38 -2.83
N ASP A 3 13.76 7.72 -2.30
CA ASP A 3 13.79 7.23 -0.91
C ASP A 3 13.80 8.34 0.16
N HIS A 4 14.06 9.58 -0.24
CA HIS A 4 14.03 10.74 0.65
C HIS A 4 12.62 11.30 0.88
N VAL A 5 11.63 10.93 0.07
CA VAL A 5 10.23 11.41 0.18
C VAL A 5 9.69 11.21 1.60
N ARG A 6 9.98 10.06 2.22
CA ARG A 6 9.56 9.74 3.59
C ARG A 6 9.95 10.80 4.63
N PHE A 7 11.01 11.56 4.40
CA PHE A 7 11.47 12.58 5.35
C PHE A 7 10.67 13.88 5.30
N TYR A 8 9.90 14.10 4.23
CA TYR A 8 9.02 15.27 4.09
C TYR A 8 7.67 15.08 4.79
N ILE A 9 7.25 13.84 5.06
CA ILE A 9 6.07 13.56 5.88
C ILE A 9 6.50 13.67 7.36
N THR A 10 6.03 14.70 8.06
CA THR A 10 6.50 15.05 9.41
C THR A 10 5.34 15.23 10.41
N PRO A 11 4.56 14.17 10.69
CA PRO A 11 3.36 14.27 11.53
C PRO A 11 3.67 14.73 12.96
N ASN A 12 4.86 14.43 13.48
CA ASN A 12 5.27 14.81 14.83
C ASN A 12 5.87 16.22 14.93
N ASN A 13 5.92 16.98 13.83
CA ASN A 13 6.38 18.36 13.87
C ASN A 13 5.42 19.24 14.71
N PRO A 14 5.91 20.06 15.66
CA PRO A 14 5.05 20.87 16.52
C PRO A 14 4.10 21.81 15.76
N SER A 15 4.51 22.37 14.62
CA SER A 15 3.65 23.23 13.80
C SER A 15 2.51 22.45 13.16
N VAL A 16 2.77 21.22 12.68
CA VAL A 16 1.76 20.32 12.13
C VAL A 16 0.76 19.93 13.22
N GLN A 17 1.24 19.52 14.39
CA GLN A 17 0.41 19.16 15.54
C GLN A 17 -0.47 20.34 16.01
N THR A 18 0.11 21.54 16.11
CA THR A 18 -0.63 22.75 16.51
C THR A 18 -1.70 23.10 15.48
N GLN A 19 -1.35 23.07 14.18
CA GLN A 19 -2.31 23.37 13.13
C GLN A 19 -3.46 22.36 13.11
N LEU A 20 -3.18 21.08 13.33
CA LEU A 20 -4.22 20.05 13.40
C LEU A 20 -5.25 20.34 14.50
N LEU A 21 -4.80 20.83 15.67
CA LEU A 21 -5.69 21.20 16.78
C LEU A 21 -6.63 22.36 16.41
N GLU A 22 -6.21 23.26 15.52
CA GLU A 22 -7.04 24.36 15.03
C GLU A 22 -8.06 23.90 13.98
N ILE A 23 -7.69 22.92 13.14
CA ILE A 23 -8.53 22.40 12.05
C ILE A 23 -9.59 21.42 12.58
N GLY A 24 -9.19 20.49 13.45
CA GLY A 24 -9.94 19.27 13.78
C GLY A 24 -9.37 18.03 13.08
N ASP A 25 -9.80 16.84 13.54
CA ASP A 25 -9.26 15.54 13.14
C ASP A 25 -10.06 14.81 12.04
N ASP A 26 -11.15 15.40 11.56
CA ASP A 26 -11.94 14.86 10.45
C ASP A 26 -11.19 14.99 9.11
N LEU A 27 -11.06 13.87 8.40
CA LEU A 27 -10.33 13.79 7.13
C LEU A 27 -10.79 14.80 6.08
N ASN A 28 -12.12 14.97 5.91
CA ASN A 28 -12.63 15.88 4.89
C ASN A 28 -12.39 17.34 5.28
N THR A 29 -12.43 17.63 6.58
CA THR A 29 -12.12 18.95 7.14
C THR A 29 -10.65 19.30 6.92
N ILE A 30 -9.72 18.38 7.20
CA ILE A 30 -8.29 18.54 6.94
C ILE A 30 -8.02 18.74 5.45
N TYR A 31 -8.57 17.87 4.61
CA TYR A 31 -8.41 17.93 3.17
C TYR A 31 -8.96 19.22 2.56
N SER A 32 -10.12 19.67 3.01
CA SER A 32 -10.70 20.95 2.58
C SER A 32 -9.81 22.11 3.02
N TRP A 33 -9.37 22.10 4.29
CA TRP A 33 -8.52 23.15 4.84
C TRP A 33 -7.23 23.32 4.05
N VAL A 34 -6.51 22.24 3.71
CA VAL A 34 -5.25 22.31 2.96
C VAL A 34 -5.45 23.06 1.65
N GLY A 35 -6.35 22.58 0.80
CA GLY A 35 -6.51 23.23 -0.50
C GLY A 35 -7.33 24.53 -0.47
N GLU A 36 -7.88 24.96 0.66
CA GLU A 36 -8.48 26.30 0.82
C GLU A 36 -7.50 27.32 1.41
N ASN A 37 -6.47 26.86 2.13
CA ASN A 37 -5.53 27.71 2.87
C ASN A 37 -4.09 27.66 2.33
N VAL A 38 -3.81 26.81 1.34
CA VAL A 38 -2.54 26.78 0.61
C VAL A 38 -2.80 27.13 -0.84
N VAL A 39 -2.21 28.24 -1.30
CA VAL A 39 -2.31 28.69 -2.69
C VAL A 39 -1.32 27.90 -3.55
N TYR A 40 -1.80 27.37 -4.67
CA TYR A 40 -0.94 26.66 -5.62
C TYR A 40 -0.01 27.64 -6.34
N GLU A 41 1.30 27.45 -6.19
CA GLU A 41 2.33 28.23 -6.86
C GLU A 41 3.47 27.28 -7.28
N PHE A 42 3.95 27.40 -8.52
CA PHE A 42 5.03 26.55 -9.03
C PHE A 42 6.38 26.96 -8.44
N ASP A 43 7.24 25.98 -8.18
CA ASP A 43 8.59 26.20 -7.65
C ASP A 43 9.44 27.20 -8.48
N SER A 44 9.26 27.17 -9.80
CA SER A 44 9.93 28.09 -10.73
C SER A 44 9.62 29.57 -10.46
N ASP A 45 8.46 29.85 -9.88
CA ASP A 45 7.96 31.20 -9.62
C ASP A 45 8.34 31.72 -8.22
N ILE A 46 8.62 30.82 -7.25
CA ILE A 46 8.92 31.17 -5.86
C ILE A 46 10.42 31.13 -5.55
N ASN A 47 11.12 30.06 -5.96
CA ASN A 47 12.44 29.73 -5.42
C ASN A 47 13.61 29.96 -6.40
N GLY A 48 13.32 30.18 -7.69
CA GLY A 48 14.35 30.38 -8.72
C GLY A 48 15.25 29.16 -8.94
N VAL A 49 14.82 27.99 -8.48
CA VAL A 49 15.43 26.66 -8.65
C VAL A 49 14.35 25.70 -9.15
N GLU A 50 14.72 24.69 -9.93
CA GLU A 50 13.76 23.81 -10.63
C GLU A 50 12.95 22.87 -9.72
N ASP A 51 13.41 22.54 -8.50
CA ASP A 51 12.71 21.65 -7.55
C ASP A 51 13.14 21.95 -6.08
N TYR A 52 12.35 22.72 -5.32
CA TYR A 52 12.50 22.90 -3.86
C TYR A 52 11.27 22.36 -3.13
N TRP A 53 11.36 21.12 -2.65
CA TRP A 53 10.31 20.54 -1.83
C TRP A 53 10.27 21.19 -0.45
N GLN A 54 9.12 21.75 -0.10
CA GLN A 54 8.88 22.36 1.19
C GLN A 54 8.56 21.29 2.23
N PHE A 55 9.07 21.48 3.45
CA PHE A 55 8.54 20.75 4.59
C PHE A 55 7.13 21.25 4.93
N PRO A 56 6.27 20.40 5.53
CA PRO A 56 4.93 20.79 5.98
C PRO A 56 4.90 22.06 6.84
N HIS A 57 5.89 22.28 7.70
CA HIS A 57 5.95 23.49 8.51
C HIS A 57 6.29 24.76 7.70
N GLU A 58 6.97 24.62 6.56
CA GLU A 58 7.25 25.72 5.63
C GLU A 58 6.00 26.05 4.84
N THR A 59 5.31 25.05 4.28
CA THR A 59 4.01 25.22 3.61
C THR A 59 2.98 25.87 4.54
N LEU A 60 2.96 25.49 5.82
CA LEU A 60 2.11 26.11 6.83
C LEU A 60 2.44 27.58 7.10
N ASN A 61 3.71 27.97 7.01
CA ASN A 61 4.17 29.34 7.24
C ASN A 61 3.97 30.23 6.01
N LEU A 62 4.28 29.69 4.83
CA LEU A 62 4.21 30.40 3.55
C LEU A 62 2.77 30.48 3.04
N LYS A 63 1.94 29.48 3.34
CA LYS A 63 0.58 29.31 2.80
C LYS A 63 0.57 29.21 1.26
N THR A 64 1.69 28.78 0.67
CA THR A 64 1.86 28.50 -0.75
C THR A 64 2.65 27.21 -0.94
N GLY A 65 2.51 26.58 -2.10
CA GLY A 65 3.24 25.36 -2.48
C GLY A 65 2.56 24.64 -3.63
N ASP A 66 3.30 23.84 -4.37
CA ASP A 66 2.78 23.06 -5.50
C ASP A 66 2.26 21.69 -5.06
N CYS A 67 2.26 20.69 -5.95
CA CYS A 67 1.54 19.44 -5.75
C CYS A 67 2.12 18.61 -4.61
N GLU A 68 3.45 18.50 -4.53
CA GLU A 68 4.16 17.73 -3.52
C GLU A 68 4.08 18.39 -2.15
N ASP A 69 4.21 19.71 -2.08
CA ASP A 69 4.17 20.47 -0.83
C ASP A 69 2.83 20.26 -0.13
N GLN A 70 1.76 20.40 -0.90
CA GLN A 70 0.40 20.18 -0.40
C GLN A 70 0.15 18.71 -0.06
N ALA A 71 0.69 17.76 -0.83
CA ALA A 71 0.59 16.33 -0.52
C ALA A 71 1.35 15.97 0.78
N PHE A 72 2.56 16.51 0.98
CA PHE A 72 3.36 16.31 2.20
C PHE A 72 2.65 16.88 3.42
N LEU A 73 2.10 18.10 3.30
CA LEU A 73 1.34 18.71 4.38
C LEU A 73 0.08 17.90 4.71
N LEU A 74 -0.72 17.54 3.70
CA LEU A 74 -1.95 16.76 3.88
C LEU A 74 -1.65 15.41 4.55
N ALA A 75 -0.68 14.65 4.04
CA ALA A 75 -0.31 13.36 4.63
C ALA A 75 0.22 13.52 6.07
N SER A 76 0.96 14.60 6.36
CA SER A 76 1.46 14.87 7.71
C SER A 76 0.35 15.20 8.69
N LEU A 77 -0.64 16.02 8.29
CA LEU A 77 -1.82 16.33 9.12
C LEU A 77 -2.66 15.08 9.36
N VAL A 78 -2.90 14.26 8.32
CA VAL A 78 -3.64 12.99 8.46
C VAL A 78 -2.90 12.01 9.35
N ARG A 79 -1.58 11.83 9.19
CA ARG A 79 -0.81 10.97 10.10
C ARG A 79 -0.80 11.49 11.53
N ALA A 80 -0.86 12.81 11.72
CA ALA A 80 -0.94 13.43 13.04
C ALA A 80 -2.28 13.17 13.78
N THR A 81 -3.36 12.77 13.09
CA THR A 81 -4.61 12.34 13.75
C THR A 81 -4.52 10.96 14.40
N GLY A 82 -3.45 10.20 14.10
CA GLY A 82 -3.29 8.82 14.51
C GLY A 82 -3.70 7.79 13.46
N VAL A 83 -3.93 8.20 12.19
CA VAL A 83 -4.03 7.24 11.08
C VAL A 83 -2.72 6.45 10.98
N GLU A 84 -2.85 5.13 10.91
CA GLU A 84 -1.73 4.20 10.84
C GLU A 84 -0.94 4.38 9.53
N ALA A 85 0.35 4.04 9.58
CA ALA A 85 1.24 4.20 8.43
C ALA A 85 0.85 3.31 7.24
N GLU A 86 0.17 2.21 7.51
CA GLU A 86 -0.30 1.25 6.52
C GLU A 86 -1.47 1.79 5.69
N ASP A 87 -2.07 2.90 6.13
CA ASP A 87 -3.33 3.40 5.59
C ASP A 87 -3.20 4.77 4.92
N VAL A 88 -2.04 5.44 4.90
CA VAL A 88 -1.87 6.69 4.14
C VAL A 88 -0.47 6.87 3.56
N PHE A 89 -0.41 7.29 2.30
CA PHE A 89 0.82 7.47 1.53
C PHE A 89 0.71 8.72 0.65
N VAL A 90 1.81 9.41 0.44
CA VAL A 90 2.02 10.30 -0.70
C VAL A 90 2.51 9.47 -1.87
N ALA A 91 1.83 9.60 -3.01
CA ALA A 91 2.23 9.00 -4.26
C ALA A 91 2.82 10.07 -5.18
N LEU A 92 3.92 9.72 -5.85
CA LEU A 92 4.54 10.53 -6.90
C LEU A 92 4.48 9.77 -8.22
N GLY A 93 4.16 10.48 -9.29
CA GLY A 93 4.03 9.85 -10.60
C GLY A 93 3.66 10.82 -11.70
N MET A 94 2.95 10.31 -12.70
CA MET A 94 2.47 11.09 -13.83
C MET A 94 0.95 11.00 -13.94
N VAL A 95 0.31 12.14 -14.15
CA VAL A 95 -1.10 12.26 -14.53
C VAL A 95 -1.14 13.00 -15.87
N ASN A 96 -1.74 12.39 -16.89
CA ASN A 96 -1.83 12.99 -18.23
C ASN A 96 -0.48 13.51 -18.78
N ASN A 97 0.59 12.75 -18.55
CA ASN A 97 1.99 13.06 -18.92
C ASN A 97 2.60 14.29 -18.23
N GLN A 98 2.06 14.73 -17.10
CA GLN A 98 2.66 15.76 -16.25
C GLN A 98 3.04 15.15 -14.90
N GLY A 99 4.20 15.56 -14.36
CA GLY A 99 4.63 15.18 -13.02
C GLY A 99 3.62 15.66 -12.00
N HIS A 100 3.28 14.80 -11.05
CA HIS A 100 2.24 15.11 -10.06
C HIS A 100 2.44 14.33 -8.76
N ALA A 101 1.91 14.89 -7.68
CA ALA A 101 1.90 14.31 -6.34
C ALA A 101 0.49 14.34 -5.75
N TRP A 102 0.10 13.25 -5.09
CA TRP A 102 -1.22 13.12 -4.47
C TRP A 102 -1.17 12.25 -3.22
N VAL A 103 -2.23 12.26 -2.42
CA VAL A 103 -2.34 11.40 -1.23
C VAL A 103 -3.25 10.22 -1.53
N ILE A 104 -2.88 9.05 -1.04
CA ILE A 104 -3.71 7.84 -1.07
C ILE A 104 -3.97 7.44 0.36
N ILE A 105 -5.22 7.21 0.70
CA ILE A 105 -5.65 6.86 2.05
C ILE A 105 -6.64 5.71 2.05
N ARG A 106 -6.50 4.76 2.97
CA ARG A 106 -7.49 3.72 3.23
C ARG A 106 -8.53 4.24 4.19
N THR A 107 -9.78 4.17 3.78
CA THR A 107 -10.94 4.53 4.58
C THR A 107 -11.84 3.31 4.80
N GLN A 108 -12.91 3.48 5.58
CA GLN A 108 -13.93 2.44 5.75
C GLN A 108 -14.61 2.03 4.43
N LEU A 109 -14.58 2.90 3.41
CA LEU A 109 -15.13 2.65 2.08
C LEU A 109 -14.10 2.04 1.11
N GLY A 110 -12.88 1.77 1.60
CA GLY A 110 -11.74 1.36 0.79
C GLY A 110 -10.73 2.47 0.56
N TRP A 111 -9.78 2.20 -0.33
CA TRP A 111 -8.75 3.16 -0.73
C TRP A 111 -9.37 4.37 -1.43
N ARG A 112 -8.83 5.56 -1.21
CA ARG A 112 -9.21 6.81 -1.89
C ARG A 112 -7.96 7.54 -2.32
N VAL A 113 -8.01 8.13 -3.51
CA VAL A 113 -7.06 9.16 -3.94
C VAL A 113 -7.62 10.50 -3.47
N LEU A 114 -6.76 11.33 -2.89
CA LEU A 114 -7.06 12.69 -2.50
C LEU A 114 -6.15 13.61 -3.32
N GLU A 115 -6.77 14.45 -4.14
CA GLU A 115 -6.09 15.42 -4.98
C GLU A 115 -5.88 16.76 -4.27
N PRO A 116 -4.66 17.05 -3.78
CA PRO A 116 -4.45 18.23 -2.94
C PRO A 116 -4.67 19.54 -3.71
N THR A 117 -4.51 19.54 -5.03
CA THR A 117 -4.39 20.75 -5.86
C THR A 117 -5.70 21.24 -6.49
N ALA A 118 -6.79 20.46 -6.46
CA ALA A 118 -8.03 20.83 -7.16
C ALA A 118 -8.76 21.98 -6.42
N GLU A 119 -9.26 23.01 -7.11
CA GLU A 119 -10.03 24.08 -6.46
C GLU A 119 -11.47 23.64 -6.13
N GLY A 120 -11.87 23.77 -4.85
CA GLY A 120 -13.24 23.60 -4.36
C GLY A 120 -13.67 22.16 -4.03
N ILE A 121 -14.37 22.00 -2.89
CA ILE A 121 -14.77 20.70 -2.30
C ILE A 121 -15.58 19.82 -3.26
N THR A 122 -16.50 20.40 -4.04
CA THR A 122 -17.35 19.61 -4.96
C THR A 122 -16.57 19.07 -6.14
N ASN A 123 -15.58 19.82 -6.64
CA ASN A 123 -14.70 19.34 -7.70
C ASN A 123 -13.73 18.30 -7.14
N ARG A 124 -13.14 18.53 -5.96
CA ARG A 124 -12.28 17.54 -5.25
C ARG A 124 -12.97 16.21 -5.06
N VAL A 125 -14.14 16.18 -4.43
CA VAL A 125 -14.85 14.93 -4.13
C VAL A 125 -15.31 14.21 -5.40
N LEU A 126 -15.72 14.94 -6.44
CA LEU A 126 -16.06 14.33 -7.73
C LEU A 126 -14.81 13.79 -8.41
N THR A 127 -13.72 14.55 -8.49
CA THR A 127 -12.43 14.12 -9.03
C THR A 127 -11.89 12.90 -8.29
N ASP A 128 -11.89 12.89 -6.96
CA ASP A 128 -11.48 11.74 -6.14
C ASP A 128 -12.30 10.47 -6.45
N ILE A 129 -13.62 10.62 -6.70
CA ILE A 129 -14.50 9.50 -7.07
C ILE A 129 -14.23 9.04 -8.52
N PHE A 130 -14.09 9.97 -9.48
CA PHE A 130 -13.79 9.64 -10.87
C PHE A 130 -12.39 9.01 -11.02
N GLU A 131 -11.41 9.45 -10.22
CA GLU A 131 -10.07 8.90 -10.16
C GLU A 131 -10.00 7.55 -9.47
N PHE A 132 -10.73 7.36 -8.37
CA PHE A 132 -10.90 6.05 -7.73
C PHE A 132 -11.52 5.02 -8.69
N LEU A 133 -12.39 5.47 -9.59
CA LEU A 133 -12.98 4.64 -10.66
C LEU A 133 -12.04 4.41 -11.85
N ASN A 134 -10.78 4.83 -11.75
CA ASN A 134 -9.72 4.54 -12.72
C ASN A 134 -9.96 5.18 -14.10
N LEU A 135 -10.56 6.38 -14.12
CA LEU A 135 -10.95 7.09 -15.35
C LEU A 135 -9.90 8.08 -15.86
N GLU A 136 -8.77 8.25 -15.16
CA GLU A 136 -7.61 9.00 -15.64
C GLU A 136 -6.31 8.19 -15.53
N GLY A 137 -5.48 8.22 -16.57
CA GLY A 137 -4.27 7.41 -16.72
C GLY A 137 -3.13 7.83 -15.79
N ARG A 138 -3.17 7.37 -14.53
CA ARG A 138 -2.11 7.58 -13.54
C ARG A 138 -1.03 6.51 -13.65
N ASN A 139 0.21 6.94 -13.78
CA ASN A 139 1.39 6.08 -13.69
C ASN A 139 2.13 6.40 -12.40
N TYR A 140 2.31 5.38 -11.56
CA TYR A 140 2.93 5.53 -10.25
C TYR A 140 4.43 5.28 -10.36
N TYR A 141 5.23 6.15 -9.76
CA TYR A 141 6.69 5.94 -9.61
C TYR A 141 7.05 5.56 -8.18
N PHE A 142 6.44 6.23 -7.19
CA PHE A 142 6.72 5.97 -5.78
C PHE A 142 5.46 6.11 -4.93
N ALA A 143 5.41 5.38 -3.81
CA ALA A 143 4.46 5.59 -2.73
C ALA A 143 5.22 5.62 -1.39
N SER A 144 4.99 6.64 -0.55
CA SER A 144 5.77 6.85 0.67
C SER A 144 5.02 7.60 1.78
N ASN A 145 5.41 7.38 3.03
CA ASN A 145 5.08 8.21 4.18
C ASN A 145 6.27 8.25 5.15
N ASP A 146 6.12 8.76 6.37
CA ASP A 146 7.19 8.87 7.38
C ASP A 146 7.87 7.55 7.77
N GLN A 147 7.22 6.40 7.55
CA GLN A 147 7.74 5.08 7.90
C GLN A 147 8.10 4.23 6.69
N TYR A 148 7.36 4.39 5.58
CA TYR A 148 7.38 3.49 4.45
C TYR A 148 7.75 4.19 3.15
N PHE A 149 8.41 3.46 2.27
CA PHE A 149 8.79 3.87 0.94
C PHE A 149 8.81 2.65 0.01
N GLU A 150 8.14 2.77 -1.12
CA GLU A 150 8.02 1.73 -2.12
C GLU A 150 8.15 2.32 -3.53
N GLU A 151 9.04 1.74 -4.35
CA GLU A 151 9.14 2.04 -5.77
C GLU A 151 8.09 1.23 -6.54
N ILE A 152 7.38 1.92 -7.43
CA ILE A 152 6.25 1.39 -8.20
C ILE A 152 6.61 1.39 -9.68
N ASN A 153 6.31 0.30 -10.36
CA ASN A 153 6.52 0.15 -11.78
C ASN A 153 5.40 0.87 -12.55
N PRO A 154 5.70 1.96 -13.26
CA PRO A 154 4.67 2.74 -13.96
C PRO A 154 4.01 2.00 -15.12
N GLY A 155 4.60 0.91 -15.61
CA GLY A 155 4.02 0.11 -16.69
C GLY A 155 2.83 -0.76 -16.25
N ASN A 156 2.71 -1.03 -14.94
CA ASN A 156 1.65 -1.88 -14.40
C ASN A 156 1.10 -1.42 -13.04
N ASN A 157 1.61 -0.31 -12.49
CA ASN A 157 1.28 0.25 -11.19
C ASN A 157 1.40 -0.75 -10.02
N ARG A 158 2.39 -1.64 -10.08
CA ARG A 158 2.71 -2.59 -9.01
C ARG A 158 4.11 -2.34 -8.45
N SER A 159 4.33 -2.82 -7.24
CA SER A 159 5.66 -2.85 -6.63
C SER A 159 6.73 -3.46 -7.53
N PHE A 160 7.97 -2.99 -7.36
CA PHE A 160 9.15 -3.76 -7.78
C PHE A 160 9.55 -4.88 -6.80
N ILE A 161 8.77 -5.12 -5.75
CA ILE A 161 8.91 -6.33 -4.94
C ILE A 161 8.26 -7.50 -5.68
N ASN A 162 9.09 -8.47 -6.02
CA ASN A 162 8.65 -9.74 -6.57
C ASN A 162 8.59 -10.80 -5.47
N GLN A 163 7.83 -11.84 -5.75
CA GLN A 163 7.64 -12.98 -4.88
C GLN A 163 7.85 -14.27 -5.68
N GLU A 164 8.47 -15.27 -5.04
CA GLU A 164 8.66 -16.61 -5.58
C GLU A 164 8.25 -17.66 -4.54
N PHE A 165 7.36 -18.57 -4.94
CA PHE A 165 6.94 -19.68 -4.09
C PHE A 165 8.12 -20.61 -3.81
N THR A 166 8.43 -20.83 -2.53
CA THR A 166 9.52 -21.75 -2.15
C THR A 166 9.00 -23.15 -1.86
N GLY A 167 7.88 -23.27 -1.14
CA GLY A 167 7.31 -24.58 -0.82
C GLY A 167 6.34 -24.59 0.35
N TRP A 168 5.61 -25.70 0.45
CA TRP A 168 4.90 -26.11 1.65
C TRP A 168 5.77 -27.03 2.49
N TYR A 169 5.71 -26.93 3.81
CA TYR A 169 6.54 -27.72 4.72
C TYR A 169 5.72 -28.33 5.84
N LYS A 170 6.05 -29.57 6.20
CA LYS A 170 5.55 -30.29 7.38
C LYS A 170 6.75 -30.71 8.22
N ASN A 171 6.79 -30.31 9.49
CA ASN A 171 7.90 -30.63 10.41
C ASN A 171 9.29 -30.35 9.81
N SER A 172 9.45 -29.21 9.14
CA SER A 172 10.66 -28.80 8.40
C SER A 172 11.01 -29.62 7.15
N VAL A 173 10.19 -30.58 6.76
CA VAL A 173 10.34 -31.32 5.49
C VAL A 173 9.50 -30.65 4.41
N LYS A 174 10.12 -30.32 3.27
CA LYS A 174 9.42 -29.77 2.10
C LYS A 174 8.51 -30.83 1.50
N LEU A 175 7.25 -30.47 1.26
CA LEU A 175 6.29 -31.30 0.53
C LEU A 175 6.55 -31.17 -0.98
N GLU A 176 6.36 -32.27 -1.72
CA GLU A 176 6.61 -32.31 -3.15
C GLU A 176 5.49 -31.64 -3.94
N GLY A 177 5.86 -30.74 -4.85
CA GLY A 177 4.92 -30.02 -5.70
C GLY A 177 4.38 -28.72 -5.09
N THR A 178 3.57 -28.04 -5.88
CA THR A 178 2.89 -26.78 -5.51
C THR A 178 1.50 -27.00 -4.93
N ARG A 179 0.90 -28.14 -5.24
CA ARG A 179 -0.45 -28.56 -4.84
C ARG A 179 -0.32 -29.83 -4.01
N VAL A 180 -0.62 -29.75 -2.72
CA VAL A 180 -0.29 -30.85 -1.80
C VAL A 180 -1.48 -31.22 -0.92
N ASN A 181 -1.62 -32.52 -0.68
CA ASN A 181 -2.65 -33.07 0.22
C ASN A 181 -2.08 -33.15 1.65
N VAL A 182 -2.84 -32.65 2.62
CA VAL A 182 -2.48 -32.71 4.05
C VAL A 182 -3.68 -33.19 4.86
N THR A 183 -3.43 -33.87 5.97
CA THR A 183 -4.51 -34.22 6.90
C THR A 183 -5.10 -32.94 7.50
N VAL A 184 -6.41 -32.83 7.59
CA VAL A 184 -7.07 -31.71 8.28
C VAL A 184 -6.57 -31.60 9.72
N ASN A 185 -6.42 -30.39 10.24
CA ASN A 185 -5.82 -30.07 11.53
C ASN A 185 -4.32 -30.42 11.66
N GLN A 186 -3.62 -30.76 10.57
CA GLN A 186 -2.17 -30.92 10.58
C GLN A 186 -1.48 -29.55 10.40
N PRO A 187 -0.66 -29.07 11.35
CA PRO A 187 0.11 -27.85 11.16
C PRO A 187 1.06 -27.95 9.98
N ILE A 188 1.11 -26.89 9.19
CA ILE A 188 1.95 -26.73 8.01
C ILE A 188 2.53 -25.32 7.95
N LYS A 189 3.59 -25.17 7.14
CA LYS A 189 4.26 -23.90 6.92
C LYS A 189 4.35 -23.58 5.44
N LEU A 190 3.97 -22.37 5.07
CA LEU A 190 4.31 -21.74 3.80
C LEU A 190 5.67 -21.07 3.92
N THR A 191 6.55 -21.27 2.94
CA THR A 191 7.74 -20.43 2.75
C THR A 191 7.72 -19.82 1.35
N THR A 192 8.07 -18.54 1.27
CA THR A 192 8.26 -17.82 0.01
C THR A 192 9.43 -16.85 0.12
N THR A 193 10.11 -16.60 -1.00
CA THR A 193 11.14 -15.58 -1.12
C THR A 193 10.54 -14.31 -1.70
N VAL A 194 10.81 -13.18 -1.07
CA VAL A 194 10.56 -11.85 -1.64
C VAL A 194 11.87 -11.24 -2.10
N THR A 195 11.86 -10.54 -3.24
CA THR A 195 13.04 -9.94 -3.86
C THR A 195 12.73 -8.52 -4.28
N ASN A 196 13.58 -7.56 -3.91
CA ASN A 196 13.50 -6.21 -4.45
C ASN A 196 14.23 -6.15 -5.80
N SER A 197 13.49 -6.04 -6.91
CA SER A 197 14.07 -5.82 -8.25
C SER A 197 14.09 -4.34 -8.67
N GLY A 198 13.73 -3.44 -7.76
CA GLY A 198 13.74 -2.01 -7.98
C GLY A 198 15.15 -1.43 -7.87
N ASN A 199 15.25 -0.13 -8.12
CA ASN A 199 16.49 0.62 -8.02
C ASN A 199 16.68 1.28 -6.65
N HIS A 200 15.64 1.34 -5.83
CA HIS A 200 15.66 1.94 -4.50
C HIS A 200 15.45 0.91 -3.39
N THR A 201 16.00 1.18 -2.21
CA THR A 201 15.75 0.36 -1.02
C THR A 201 14.28 0.44 -0.63
N TYR A 202 13.65 -0.72 -0.49
CA TYR A 202 12.28 -0.84 0.00
C TYR A 202 12.26 -0.70 1.53
N PHE A 203 11.37 0.14 2.04
CA PHE A 203 11.09 0.27 3.47
C PHE A 203 9.59 0.06 3.67
N GLY A 204 9.17 -1.07 4.23
CA GLY A 204 7.75 -1.35 4.29
C GLY A 204 7.43 -2.65 4.96
N PHE A 205 6.22 -3.15 4.70
CA PHE A 205 5.80 -4.46 5.16
C PHE A 205 5.35 -5.37 4.01
N ILE A 206 5.64 -6.67 4.18
CA ILE A 206 5.06 -7.73 3.38
C ILE A 206 4.01 -8.45 4.21
N GLN A 207 2.80 -8.54 3.66
CA GLN A 207 1.69 -9.26 4.26
C GLN A 207 1.46 -10.57 3.50
N ILE A 208 1.46 -11.69 4.23
CA ILE A 208 1.06 -13.00 3.72
C ILE A 208 -0.31 -13.33 4.31
N LYS A 209 -1.26 -13.69 3.45
CA LYS A 209 -2.55 -14.24 3.87
C LYS A 209 -2.68 -15.67 3.38
N ILE A 210 -3.21 -16.53 4.24
CA ILE A 210 -3.80 -17.80 3.79
C ILE A 210 -5.28 -17.56 3.57
N GLN A 211 -5.74 -17.82 2.36
CA GLN A 211 -7.13 -17.70 1.95
C GLN A 211 -7.76 -19.10 1.86
N ARG A 212 -9.05 -19.19 2.19
CA ARG A 212 -9.92 -20.31 1.88
C ARG A 212 -10.70 -19.96 0.63
N ASP A 213 -10.66 -20.88 -0.32
CA ASP A 213 -11.53 -20.83 -1.48
C ASP A 213 -12.90 -21.42 -1.14
N ILE A 214 -13.91 -20.56 -1.07
CA ILE A 214 -15.25 -20.95 -0.65
C ILE A 214 -16.11 -21.22 -1.87
N VAL A 215 -16.80 -22.36 -1.89
CA VAL A 215 -17.70 -22.69 -3.00
C VAL A 215 -18.86 -21.70 -3.07
N MET A 216 -19.04 -21.12 -4.26
CA MET A 216 -20.10 -20.15 -4.59
C MET A 216 -20.15 -18.91 -3.67
N SER A 217 -19.04 -18.59 -2.98
CA SER A 217 -18.93 -17.40 -2.13
C SER A 217 -17.55 -16.76 -2.34
N PRO A 218 -17.36 -15.48 -1.97
CA PRO A 218 -16.04 -14.88 -1.95
C PRO A 218 -15.07 -15.65 -1.04
N ASP A 219 -13.80 -15.67 -1.44
CA ASP A 219 -12.72 -16.25 -0.64
C ASP A 219 -12.63 -15.57 0.73
N THR A 220 -12.25 -16.34 1.75
CA THR A 220 -12.15 -15.83 3.11
C THR A 220 -10.75 -16.00 3.67
N THR A 221 -10.24 -14.99 4.37
CA THR A 221 -8.95 -15.11 5.03
C THR A 221 -9.03 -16.06 6.21
N HIS A 222 -8.16 -17.07 6.22
CA HIS A 222 -7.98 -17.99 7.34
C HIS A 222 -6.97 -17.42 8.35
N THR A 223 -5.83 -16.92 7.87
CA THR A 223 -4.85 -16.25 8.74
C THR A 223 -3.98 -15.26 7.96
N THR A 224 -3.37 -14.34 8.68
CA THR A 224 -2.52 -13.27 8.14
C THR A 224 -1.25 -13.15 8.96
N LYS A 225 -0.13 -12.85 8.31
CA LYS A 225 1.12 -12.44 8.97
C LYS A 225 1.75 -11.26 8.24
N ILE A 226 2.24 -10.29 9.01
CA ILE A 226 2.90 -9.07 8.51
C ILE A 226 4.38 -9.13 8.89
N TYR A 227 5.23 -8.72 7.95
CA TYR A 227 6.68 -8.64 8.07
C TYR A 227 7.16 -7.25 7.72
N HIS A 228 7.68 -6.48 8.68
CA HIS A 228 8.34 -5.21 8.38
C HIS A 228 9.78 -5.49 7.92
N LEU A 229 10.10 -5.08 6.68
CA LEU A 229 11.35 -5.39 6.02
C LEU A 229 12.02 -4.13 5.47
N THR A 230 13.35 -4.18 5.43
CA THR A 230 14.18 -3.30 4.62
C THR A 230 14.90 -4.17 3.60
N LEU A 231 14.67 -3.95 2.31
CA LEU A 231 15.26 -4.73 1.24
C LEU A 231 15.98 -3.80 0.27
N ASP A 232 17.31 -3.85 0.27
CA ASP A 232 18.13 -3.12 -0.69
C ASP A 232 17.93 -3.67 -2.12
N PRO A 233 18.24 -2.88 -3.17
CA PRO A 233 18.14 -3.31 -4.55
C PRO A 233 18.84 -4.66 -4.80
N ASN A 234 18.15 -5.56 -5.52
CA ASN A 234 18.61 -6.91 -5.86
C ASN A 234 18.87 -7.83 -4.66
N THR A 235 18.32 -7.52 -3.49
CA THR A 235 18.36 -8.41 -2.32
C THR A 235 17.06 -9.18 -2.15
N SER A 236 17.17 -10.35 -1.52
CA SER A 236 16.05 -11.26 -1.28
C SER A 236 15.98 -11.69 0.17
N GLN A 237 14.77 -11.97 0.65
CA GLN A 237 14.52 -12.51 1.98
C GLN A 237 13.45 -13.60 1.94
N GLN A 238 13.68 -14.70 2.65
CA GLN A 238 12.63 -15.69 2.90
C GLN A 238 11.72 -15.25 4.02
N ILE A 239 10.42 -15.42 3.80
CA ILE A 239 9.35 -15.16 4.76
C ILE A 239 8.44 -16.40 4.87
N GLU A 240 7.83 -16.58 6.04
CA GLU A 240 7.19 -17.85 6.41
C GLU A 240 5.91 -17.66 7.22
N LEU A 241 4.88 -18.46 6.92
CA LEU A 241 3.63 -18.45 7.66
C LEU A 241 3.28 -19.88 8.09
N ASN A 242 3.18 -20.09 9.41
CA ASN A 242 2.65 -21.33 9.97
C ASN A 242 1.13 -21.21 10.13
N PHE A 243 0.40 -22.23 9.72
CA PHE A 243 -1.05 -22.31 9.92
C PHE A 243 -1.50 -23.77 10.05
N THR A 244 -2.75 -23.96 10.45
CA THR A 244 -3.37 -25.28 10.60
C THR A 244 -4.70 -25.25 9.85
N PRO A 245 -4.80 -25.90 8.67
CA PRO A 245 -6.06 -25.92 7.93
C PRO A 245 -7.10 -26.72 8.71
N ASP A 246 -8.29 -26.15 8.84
CA ASP A 246 -9.34 -26.53 9.78
C ASP A 246 -10.61 -27.08 9.11
N GLU A 247 -10.71 -26.96 7.79
CA GLU A 247 -11.83 -27.43 6.98
C GLU A 247 -11.33 -28.50 6.00
N LEU A 248 -12.17 -29.51 5.75
CA LEU A 248 -11.95 -30.52 4.72
C LEU A 248 -12.26 -29.94 3.34
N THR A 249 -11.43 -30.23 2.34
CA THR A 249 -11.65 -29.80 0.95
C THR A 249 -12.40 -30.83 0.11
N GLU A 250 -12.56 -32.03 0.66
CA GLU A 250 -13.35 -33.13 0.08
C GLU A 250 -14.49 -33.52 1.03
N ASP A 251 -15.27 -32.55 1.52
CA ASP A 251 -16.42 -32.83 2.37
C ASP A 251 -17.73 -32.98 1.57
N MET A 252 -18.75 -33.60 2.20
CA MET A 252 -20.05 -33.86 1.56
C MET A 252 -20.76 -32.59 1.07
N PHE A 253 -20.40 -31.44 1.65
CA PHE A 253 -21.00 -30.13 1.35
C PHE A 253 -20.12 -29.27 0.44
N LEU A 254 -18.90 -29.71 0.11
CA LEU A 254 -17.86 -29.00 -0.61
C LEU A 254 -17.75 -27.54 -0.17
N LYS A 255 -17.58 -27.25 1.13
CA LYS A 255 -17.60 -25.86 1.62
C LYS A 255 -16.36 -25.07 1.20
N CYS A 256 -15.20 -25.70 1.33
CA CYS A 256 -13.91 -25.15 0.97
C CYS A 256 -13.33 -26.01 -0.16
N ARG A 257 -12.84 -25.40 -1.24
CA ARG A 257 -12.20 -26.14 -2.34
C ARG A 257 -10.72 -26.40 -2.07
N GLN A 258 -10.05 -25.42 -1.47
CA GLN A 258 -8.61 -25.45 -1.20
C GLN A 258 -8.20 -24.23 -0.37
N TYR A 259 -7.06 -24.34 0.31
CA TYR A 259 -6.36 -23.19 0.87
C TYR A 259 -5.28 -22.75 -0.12
N PHE A 260 -5.13 -21.45 -0.31
CA PHE A 260 -4.06 -20.85 -1.12
C PHE A 260 -3.52 -19.61 -0.39
N TYR A 261 -2.49 -18.97 -0.94
CA TYR A 261 -1.91 -17.80 -0.30
C TYR A 261 -1.92 -16.58 -1.21
N GLN A 262 -1.97 -15.41 -0.56
CA GLN A 262 -1.84 -14.11 -1.19
C GLN A 262 -0.66 -13.39 -0.53
N VAL A 263 0.12 -12.65 -1.31
CA VAL A 263 1.20 -11.79 -0.82
C VAL A 263 1.00 -10.38 -1.34
N SER A 264 1.08 -9.40 -0.44
CA SER A 264 0.99 -7.98 -0.77
C SER A 264 2.08 -7.18 -0.06
N THR A 265 2.47 -6.06 -0.68
CA THR A 265 3.28 -5.01 -0.08
C THR A 265 2.39 -3.98 0.62
N CYS A 266 2.95 -2.81 0.96
CA CYS A 266 2.20 -1.66 1.45
C CYS A 266 1.19 -1.17 0.43
N PHE A 267 1.61 -1.11 -0.84
CA PHE A 267 0.84 -0.50 -1.91
C PHE A 267 0.12 -1.50 -2.82
N SER A 268 0.70 -2.68 -3.07
CA SER A 268 0.22 -3.56 -4.14
C SER A 268 0.12 -5.03 -3.75
N ILE A 269 -0.81 -5.73 -4.37
CA ILE A 269 -0.85 -7.19 -4.34
C ILE A 269 0.15 -7.71 -5.36
N ILE A 270 1.13 -8.50 -4.88
CA ILE A 270 2.22 -9.02 -5.72
C ILE A 270 2.04 -10.50 -6.08
N HIS A 271 1.27 -11.24 -5.29
CA HIS A 271 0.86 -12.61 -5.60
C HIS A 271 -0.58 -12.85 -5.15
N ASP A 272 -1.46 -13.19 -6.09
CA ASP A 272 -2.86 -13.52 -5.82
C ASP A 272 -3.42 -14.42 -6.94
N PRO A 273 -3.17 -15.73 -6.86
CA PRO A 273 -3.38 -16.63 -7.99
C PRO A 273 -4.88 -16.94 -8.13
N GLN A 274 -5.47 -16.40 -9.19
CA GLN A 274 -6.91 -16.51 -9.49
C GLN A 274 -7.29 -17.85 -10.14
N ASP A 275 -6.36 -18.52 -10.81
CA ASP A 275 -6.62 -19.80 -11.46
C ASP A 275 -6.52 -20.95 -10.45
N GLU A 276 -7.68 -21.45 -10.04
CA GLU A 276 -7.85 -22.57 -9.12
C GLU A 276 -7.10 -23.84 -9.57
N ALA A 277 -6.83 -24.02 -10.87
CA ALA A 277 -6.21 -25.21 -11.43
C ALA A 277 -4.68 -25.18 -11.41
N THR A 278 -4.05 -24.01 -11.28
CA THR A 278 -2.59 -23.86 -11.39
C THR A 278 -1.94 -23.27 -10.15
N ARG A 279 -2.73 -22.66 -9.26
CA ARG A 279 -2.20 -22.04 -8.05
C ARG A 279 -1.59 -23.03 -7.08
N GLU A 280 -0.61 -22.55 -6.32
CA GLU A 280 -0.02 -23.28 -5.21
C GLU A 280 -1.03 -23.37 -4.06
N CYS A 281 -1.39 -24.58 -3.66
CA CYS A 281 -2.50 -24.79 -2.75
C CYS A 281 -2.35 -26.03 -1.86
N ILE A 282 -3.20 -26.04 -0.85
CA ILE A 282 -3.37 -27.14 0.10
C ILE A 282 -4.77 -27.70 -0.05
N PHE A 283 -4.85 -29.00 -0.27
CA PHE A 283 -6.06 -29.80 -0.12
C PHE A 283 -6.00 -30.53 1.21
N THR A 284 -7.12 -30.57 1.91
CA THR A 284 -7.26 -31.28 3.18
C THR A 284 -8.06 -32.56 3.01
N ILE A 285 -7.45 -33.65 3.48
CA ILE A 285 -8.04 -34.99 3.55
C ILE A 285 -8.26 -35.40 5.01
N PRO A 286 -9.10 -36.41 5.28
CA PRO A 286 -9.32 -36.94 6.63
C PRO A 286 -8.04 -37.44 7.34
#